data_AF-A0A6M1SIG7-F1
#
_entry.id   AF-A0A6M1SIG7-F1
#
_cell.length_a   1.000
_cell.length_b   1.000
_cell.length_c   1.000
_cell.angle_alpha   90.00
_cell.angle_beta   90.00
_cell.angle_gamma   90.00
#
_symmetry.space_group_name_H-M   'P 1'
#
loop_
_entity.id
_entity.type
_entity.pdbx_description
1 polymer ?
#
loop_
_entity_poly.entity_id
_entity_poly.type
_entity_poly.pdbx_seq_one_letter_code
_entity_poly.pdbx_strand_id
1 'polypeptide(L)' 'MQAIEFETDIQDGMVKIPDEYAELRNRHARIVVLYENSTSAPSEPEASSGLDFSSVKAPTLTAQEGLEYQRSMRDEW' A
#
# COMPACT_ATOMS: atom_id res chain seq x y z
N MET A 1 3.31 11.60 23.54
CA MET A 1 2.59 10.54 22.79
C MET A 1 2.98 9.22 23.40
N GLN A 2 2.01 8.38 23.76
CA GLN A 2 2.24 7.10 24.43
C GLN A 2 1.69 5.98 23.54
N ALA A 3 2.46 4.92 23.35
CA ALA A 3 2.01 3.71 22.68
C ALA A 3 1.56 2.69 23.74
N ILE A 4 0.45 2.02 23.49
CA ILE A 4 -0.09 0.96 24.33
C ILE A 4 -0.15 -0.28 23.44
N GLU A 5 0.41 -1.37 23.93
CA GLU A 5 0.38 -2.68 23.29
C GLU A 5 -0.46 -3.61 24.15
N PHE A 6 -1.46 -4.24 23.53
CA PHE A 6 -2.31 -5.22 24.18
C PHE A 6 -2.72 -6.29 23.18
N GLU A 7 -2.99 -7.49 23.69
CA GLU A 7 -3.46 -8.62 22.90
C GLU A 7 -4.96 -8.80 23.12
N THR A 8 -5.72 -8.95 22.03
CA THR A 8 -7.14 -9.24 22.11
C THR A 8 -7.61 -9.93 20.83
N ASP A 9 -8.68 -10.73 20.96
CA ASP A 9 -9.31 -11.37 19.83
C ASP A 9 -10.15 -10.38 19.02
N ILE A 10 -10.09 -10.52 17.70
CA ILE A 10 -11.02 -9.85 16.79
C ILE A 10 -12.30 -10.68 16.75
N GLN A 11 -13.39 -10.17 17.34
CA GLN A 11 -14.69 -10.83 17.36
C GLN A 11 -15.64 -10.09 16.41
N ASP A 12 -16.16 -10.79 15.39
CA ASP A 12 -17.09 -10.22 14.39
C ASP A 12 -16.57 -8.94 13.72
N GLY A 13 -15.26 -8.86 13.50
CA GLY A 13 -14.59 -7.67 12.94
C GLY A 13 -14.44 -6.50 13.92
N MET A 14 -14.77 -6.69 15.19
CA MET A 14 -14.65 -5.69 16.25
C MET A 14 -13.48 -6.02 17.19
N VAL A 15 -12.60 -5.04 17.39
CA VAL A 15 -11.57 -5.05 18.44
C VAL A 15 -12.10 -4.28 19.63
N LYS A 16 -12.29 -4.97 20.76
CA LYS A 16 -12.70 -4.31 22.01
C LYS A 16 -11.45 -3.83 22.75
N ILE A 17 -11.41 -2.54 23.07
CA ILE A 17 -10.37 -1.99 23.94
C ILE A 17 -10.61 -2.53 25.37
N PRO A 18 -9.62 -3.19 26.00
CA PRO A 18 -9.74 -3.67 27.37
C PRO A 18 -10.15 -2.58 28.37
N ASP A 19 -10.92 -2.94 29.40
CA ASP A 19 -11.46 -1.97 30.37
C ASP A 19 -10.38 -1.26 31.20
N GLU A 20 -9.19 -1.85 31.34
CA GLU A 20 -8.01 -1.21 31.93
C GLU A 20 -7.57 0.07 31.19
N TYR A 21 -7.96 0.23 29.93
CA TYR A 21 -7.74 1.44 29.13
C TYR A 21 -8.99 2.29 28.98
N ALA A 22 -9.92 2.27 29.95
CA ALA A 22 -11.15 3.08 29.92
C ALA A 22 -10.90 4.57 29.72
N GLU A 23 -9.73 5.08 30.09
CA GLU A 23 -9.31 6.47 29.84
C GLU A 23 -9.18 6.84 28.34
N LEU A 24 -9.06 5.84 27.45
CA LEU A 24 -9.06 6.02 25.99
C LEU A 24 -10.48 6.21 25.42
N ARG A 25 -11.53 5.95 26.21
CA ARG A 25 -12.92 6.13 25.77
C ARG A 25 -13.13 7.58 25.32
N ASN A 26 -13.67 7.74 24.12
CA ASN A 26 -13.96 9.04 23.48
C ASN A 26 -12.71 9.91 23.20
N ARG A 27 -11.51 9.31 23.11
CA ARG A 27 -10.29 10.02 22.67
C ARG A 27 -9.87 9.62 21.26
N HIS A 28 -9.14 10.52 20.60
CA HIS A 28 -8.52 10.20 19.31
C HIS A 28 -7.33 9.27 19.53
N ALA A 29 -7.35 8.10 18.88
CA ALA A 29 -6.30 7.09 18.96
C ALA A 29 -5.95 6.59 17.56
N ARG A 30 -4.68 6.26 17.34
CA ARG A 30 -4.20 5.54 16.15
C ARG A 30 -3.99 4.09 16.54
N ILE A 31 -4.72 3.18 15.88
CA ILE A 31 -4.61 1.74 16.11
C ILE A 31 -3.79 1.12 14.97
N VAL A 32 -2.81 0.29 15.32
CA VAL A 32 -2.01 -0.50 14.37
C VAL A 32 -2.26 -1.96 14.72
N VAL A 33 -2.79 -2.73 13.78
CA VAL A 33 -3.13 -4.14 13.96
C VAL A 33 -2.06 -4.98 13.29
N LEU A 34 -1.38 -5.83 14.06
CA LEU A 34 -0.51 -6.87 13.55
C LEU A 34 -1.24 -8.19 13.72
N TYR A 35 -1.37 -8.96 12.64
CA TYR A 35 -2.00 -10.28 12.69
C TYR A 35 -1.12 -11.29 11.96
N GLU A 36 -1.05 -12.50 12.49
CA GLU A 36 -0.40 -13.60 11.81
C GLU A 36 -1.34 -14.15 10.73
N ASN A 37 -0.92 -14.08 9.47
CA ASN A 37 -1.67 -14.70 8.40
C ASN A 37 -1.35 -16.21 8.34
N SER A 38 -2.03 -17.01 9.17
CA SER A 38 -1.88 -18.48 9.18
C SER A 38 -2.58 -19.16 7.99
N THR A 39 -3.35 -18.40 7.20
CA THR A 39 -3.95 -18.87 5.95
C THR A 39 -3.23 -18.22 4.78
N SER A 40 -2.27 -18.93 4.22
CA SER A 40 -1.84 -18.71 2.84
C SER A 40 -2.98 -19.12 1.89
N ALA A 41 -4.11 -18.41 1.93
CA ALA A 41 -4.79 -18.15 0.68
C ALA A 41 -3.93 -17.07 0.03
N PRO A 42 -3.33 -17.30 -1.14
CA PRO A 42 -2.82 -16.18 -1.89
C PRO A 42 -4.04 -15.31 -2.17
N SER A 43 -4.18 -14.19 -1.46
CA SER A 43 -4.57 -12.99 -2.17
C SER A 43 -3.47 -12.83 -3.18
N GLU A 44 -3.65 -13.39 -4.38
CA GLU A 44 -2.80 -13.07 -5.51
C GLU A 44 -2.71 -11.54 -5.48
N PRO A 45 -1.53 -10.94 -5.29
CA PRO A 45 -1.38 -9.57 -5.74
C PRO A 45 -1.65 -9.72 -7.23
N GLU A 46 -2.83 -9.32 -7.70
CA GLU A 46 -3.22 -9.22 -9.12
C GLU A 46 -1.93 -9.06 -9.90
N ALA A 47 -1.45 -10.17 -10.47
CA ALA A 47 -0.12 -10.21 -11.04
C ALA A 47 -0.14 -9.05 -12.02
N SER A 48 0.67 -8.02 -11.76
CA SER A 48 0.59 -6.76 -12.48
C SER A 48 0.60 -7.15 -13.94
N SER A 49 -0.59 -7.10 -14.56
CA SER A 49 -0.76 -7.59 -15.91
C SER A 49 0.05 -6.60 -16.70
N GLY A 50 1.27 -6.99 -17.06
CA GLY A 50 2.24 -6.12 -17.70
C GLY A 50 1.49 -5.42 -18.81
N LEU A 51 1.44 -4.08 -18.73
CA LEU A 51 0.61 -3.29 -19.62
C LEU A 51 0.96 -3.70 -21.06
N ASP A 52 0.01 -4.34 -21.74
CA ASP A 52 0.25 -4.85 -23.09
C ASP A 52 0.08 -3.70 -24.08
N PHE A 53 1.21 -3.09 -24.43
CA PHE A 53 1.28 -2.01 -25.40
C PHE A 53 1.39 -2.52 -26.85
N SER A 54 1.25 -3.82 -27.12
CA SER A 54 1.29 -4.37 -28.48
C SER A 54 0.25 -3.76 -29.42
N SER A 55 -0.87 -3.29 -28.87
CA SER A 55 -1.94 -2.61 -29.60
C SER A 55 -1.73 -1.11 -29.80
N VAL A 56 -0.76 -0.50 -29.10
CA VAL A 56 -0.52 0.95 -29.14
C VAL A 56 0.40 1.29 -30.30
N LYS A 57 -0.17 1.89 -31.35
CA LYS A 57 0.61 2.52 -32.42
C LYS A 57 1.03 3.91 -31.98
N ALA A 58 2.12 4.00 -31.21
CA ALA A 58 2.78 5.25 -30.88
C ALA A 58 4.09 5.38 -31.69
N PRO A 59 4.11 6.18 -32.77
CA PRO A 59 5.33 6.40 -33.58
C PRO A 59 6.51 6.91 -32.74
N THR A 60 6.21 7.67 -31.69
CA THR A 60 7.17 8.24 -30.74
C THR A 60 7.83 7.22 -29.81
N LEU A 61 7.29 5.99 -29.72
CA LEU A 61 7.92 4.88 -29.00
C LEU A 61 8.90 4.09 -29.89
N THR A 62 8.78 4.20 -31.21
CA THR A 62 9.64 3.49 -32.19
C THR A 62 10.80 4.36 -32.64
N ALA A 63 10.55 5.64 -32.88
CA ALA A 63 11.61 6.63 -32.99
C ALA A 63 12.17 6.88 -31.59
N GLN A 64 13.48 6.70 -31.38
CA GLN A 64 14.17 7.00 -30.11
C GLN A 64 14.09 8.48 -29.65
N GLU A 65 13.20 9.25 -30.26
CA GLU A 65 12.92 10.68 -30.07
C GLU A 65 12.65 11.03 -28.58
N GLY A 66 11.95 10.15 -27.86
CA GLY A 66 11.67 10.35 -26.42
C GLY A 66 12.93 10.32 -25.54
N LEU A 67 13.92 9.47 -25.86
CA LEU A 67 15.17 9.38 -25.12
C LEU A 67 16.11 10.56 -25.44
N GLU A 68 16.14 11.00 -26.69
CA GLU A 68 16.93 12.15 -27.12
C GLU A 68 16.41 13.44 -26.49
N TYR A 69 15.10 13.65 -26.47
CA TYR A 69 14.47 14.78 -25.78
C TYR A 69 14.81 14.79 -24.28
N GLN A 70 14.71 13.64 -23.61
CA GLN A 70 15.04 13.53 -22.19
C GLN A 70 16.51 13.81 -21.90
N ARG A 71 17.43 13.39 -22.79
CA ARG A 71 18.87 13.68 -22.67
C ARG A 71 19.17 15.16 -22.86
N SER A 72 18.56 15.81 -23.87
CA SER A 72 18.70 17.25 -24.09
C SER A 72 18.31 18.04 -22.84
N MET A 73 17.16 17.75 -22.24
CA MET A 73 16.68 18.44 -21.05
C MET A 73 17.58 18.21 -19.81
N ARG A 74 18.22 17.05 -19.70
CA ARG A 74 19.15 16.74 -18.60
C ARG A 74 20.49 17.45 -18.77
N ASP A 75 21.00 17.47 -19.99
CA ASP A 75 22.33 18.00 -20.29
C ASP A 75 22.31 19.54 -20.46
N GLU A 76 21.12 20.16 -20.47
CA GLU A 76 20.89 21.61 -20.39
C GLU A 76 20.90 22.17 -18.95
N TRP A 77 20.95 21.32 -17.91
CA TRP A 77 21.01 21.72 -16.49
C TRP A 77 22.41 21.62 -15.87
#